data_AF-A0A7J8WXU2-F1
#
_entry.id   AF-A0A7J8WXU2-F1
#
_cell.length_a   1.000
_cell.length_b   1.000
_cell.length_c   1.000
_cell.angle_alpha   90.00
_cell.angle_beta   90.00
_cell.angle_gamma   90.00
#
_symmetry.space_group_name_H-M   'P 1'
#
loop_
_entity.id
_entity.type
_entity.pdbx_description
1 polymer ?
#
loop_
_entity_poly.entity_id
_entity_poly.type
_entity_poly.pdbx_seq_one_letter_code
_entity_poly.pdbx_strand_id
1 'polypeptide(L)'
;MEDELENLILVDEEVEAFQEESELEEDFKFCLVRSCLTDSVVHFSSLRNTLAGLWYPIDGISITNLGEKHVLFQFFYEVDVN
;
A
#
# COMPACT_ATOMS: atom_id res chain seq x y z
N MET A 1 29.82 -50.29 20.81
CA MET A 1 29.65 -49.08 19.97
C MET A 1 28.16 -48.95 19.72
N GLU A 2 27.49 -48.67 20.82
CA GLU A 2 26.10 -48.29 21.06
C GLU A 2 26.24 -47.35 22.27
N ASP A 3 25.36 -46.36 22.43
CA ASP A 3 25.37 -45.31 23.47
C ASP A 3 25.92 -43.94 23.02
N GLU A 4 25.43 -43.42 21.88
CA GLU A 4 25.44 -41.97 21.62
C GLU A 4 24.13 -41.53 20.98
N LEU A 5 23.01 -41.81 21.64
CA LEU A 5 21.70 -41.26 21.30
C LEU A 5 20.92 -40.84 22.56
N GLU A 6 21.59 -40.13 23.46
CA GLU A 6 20.95 -39.49 24.60
C GLU A 6 21.42 -38.04 24.67
N ASN A 7 20.67 -37.15 24.02
CA ASN A 7 20.44 -35.74 24.42
C ASN A 7 19.79 -34.95 23.25
N LEU A 8 18.61 -35.39 22.81
CA LEU A 8 17.69 -34.50 22.09
C LEU A 8 16.60 -34.08 23.08
N ILE A 9 16.84 -33.02 23.83
CA ILE A 9 15.80 -32.36 24.61
C ILE A 9 14.99 -31.54 23.61
N LEU A 10 13.82 -32.03 23.21
CA LEU A 10 12.81 -31.21 22.55
C LEU A 10 12.29 -30.23 23.61
N VAL A 11 12.86 -29.02 23.61
CA VAL A 11 12.28 -27.91 24.36
C VAL A 11 10.98 -27.56 23.65
N ASP A 12 9.86 -27.81 24.31
CA ASP A 12 8.51 -27.50 23.85
C ASP A 12 8.25 -25.98 23.99
N GLU A 13 9.15 -25.18 23.42
CA GLU A 13 9.04 -23.72 23.37
C GLU A 13 8.12 -23.37 22.20
N GLU A 14 6.83 -23.31 22.53
CA GLU A 14 5.75 -22.57 21.90
C GLU A 14 6.15 -21.76 20.65
N VAL A 15 6.14 -22.43 19.49
CA VAL A 15 5.97 -21.71 18.22
C VAL A 15 4.50 -21.37 18.12
N GLU A 16 4.10 -20.22 18.66
CA GLU A 16 2.86 -19.55 18.25
C GLU A 16 2.86 -19.59 16.72
N ALA A 17 1.93 -20.37 16.15
CA ALA A 17 1.73 -20.38 14.73
C ALA A 17 1.47 -18.91 14.36
N PHE A 18 2.38 -18.33 13.57
CA PHE A 18 2.14 -17.04 12.93
C PHE A 18 0.78 -17.18 12.27
N GLN A 19 -0.24 -16.59 12.87
CA GLN A 19 -1.48 -16.33 12.17
C GLN A 19 -1.03 -15.40 11.05
N GLU A 20 -0.94 -15.92 9.83
CA GLU A 20 -1.03 -15.09 8.63
C GLU A 20 -2.31 -14.29 8.83
N GLU A 21 -2.14 -13.08 9.33
CA GLU A 21 -3.16 -12.04 9.33
C GLU A 21 -3.64 -12.03 7.90
N SER A 22 -4.84 -12.58 7.68
CA SER A 22 -5.38 -12.87 6.36
C SER A 22 -5.03 -11.69 5.48
N GLU A 23 -4.15 -11.90 4.49
CA GLU A 23 -3.77 -10.85 3.56
C GLU A 23 -5.08 -10.33 3.00
N LEU A 24 -5.54 -9.19 3.51
CA LEU A 24 -6.59 -8.44 2.87
C LEU A 24 -5.94 -8.10 1.54
N GLU A 25 -6.31 -8.83 0.47
CA GLU A 25 -5.88 -8.50 -0.88
C GLU A 25 -6.32 -7.04 -1.09
N GLU A 26 -5.39 -6.11 -0.87
CA GLU A 26 -5.63 -4.70 -1.08
C GLU A 26 -5.86 -4.55 -2.58
N ASP A 27 -7.11 -4.35 -2.98
CA ASP A 27 -7.48 -4.21 -4.39
C ASP A 27 -6.96 -2.86 -4.90
N PHE A 28 -5.72 -2.84 -5.40
CA PHE A 28 -5.08 -1.68 -6.03
C PHE A 28 -5.59 -1.41 -7.45
N LYS A 29 -6.77 -1.94 -7.82
CA LYS A 29 -7.38 -1.65 -9.11
C LYS A 29 -7.61 -0.15 -9.25
N PHE A 30 -7.20 0.37 -10.40
CA PHE A 30 -7.29 1.78 -10.76
C PHE A 30 -6.52 2.74 -9.83
N CYS A 31 -5.47 2.25 -9.17
CA CYS A 31 -4.57 3.07 -8.37
C CYS A 31 -3.31 3.47 -9.16
N LEU A 32 -2.97 4.75 -9.15
CA LEU A 32 -1.72 5.28 -9.69
C LEU A 32 -0.95 6.03 -8.61
N VAL A 33 0.29 5.62 -8.34
CA VAL A 33 1.22 6.41 -7.52
C VAL A 33 2.01 7.33 -8.43
N ARG A 34 2.07 8.62 -8.09
CA ARG A 34 2.87 9.63 -8.80
C ARG A 34 3.81 10.32 -7.83
N SER A 35 4.98 10.73 -8.33
CA SER A 35 5.94 11.56 -7.59
C SER A 35 5.97 12.96 -8.18
N CYS A 36 5.98 13.98 -7.31
CA CYS A 36 6.14 15.37 -7.73
C CYS A 36 7.63 15.67 -7.94
N LEU A 37 8.05 15.87 -9.19
CA LEU A 37 9.45 16.07 -9.58
C LEU A 37 9.97 17.50 -9.37
N THR A 38 9.38 18.26 -8.45
CA THR A 38 9.76 19.66 -8.20
C THR A 38 10.66 19.77 -6.98
N ASP A 39 11.70 20.60 -7.01
CA ASP A 39 12.50 20.88 -5.81
C ASP A 39 11.76 21.74 -4.77
N SER A 40 10.72 22.45 -5.20
CA SER A 40 9.85 23.26 -4.33
C SER A 40 8.94 22.42 -3.42
N VAL A 41 8.48 23.07 -2.34
CA VAL A 41 7.42 22.54 -1.48
C VAL A 41 6.12 22.46 -2.27
N VAL A 42 5.50 21.27 -2.27
CA VAL A 42 4.19 21.04 -2.90
C VAL A 42 3.10 21.24 -1.86
N HIS A 43 2.24 22.23 -2.09
CA HIS A 43 1.03 22.40 -1.29
C HIS A 43 -0.01 21.37 -1.70
N PHE A 44 -0.08 20.26 -0.97
CA PHE A 44 -0.95 19.12 -1.30
C PHE A 44 -2.42 19.53 -1.50
N SER A 45 -2.97 20.42 -0.66
CA SER A 45 -4.36 20.89 -0.79
C SER A 45 -4.62 21.55 -2.15
N SER A 46 -3.70 22.41 -2.61
CA SER A 46 -3.80 23.07 -3.91
C SER A 46 -3.70 22.05 -5.05
N LEU A 47 -2.68 21.19 -5.01
CA LEU A 47 -2.49 20.12 -6.01
C LEU A 47 -3.72 19.22 -6.10
N ARG A 48 -4.23 18.76 -4.95
CA ARG A 48 -5.41 17.91 -4.86
C ARG A 48 -6.62 18.58 -5.49
N ASN A 49 -6.94 19.82 -5.10
CA ASN A 49 -8.13 20.50 -5.59
C ASN A 49 -8.03 20.78 -7.09
N THR A 50 -6.85 21.17 -7.58
CA THR A 50 -6.61 21.37 -9.02
C THR A 50 -6.78 20.07 -9.81
N LEU A 51 -6.18 18.98 -9.33
CA LEU A 51 -6.27 17.68 -10.02
C LEU A 51 -7.69 17.12 -9.91
N ALA A 52 -8.30 17.08 -8.73
CA ALA A 52 -9.67 16.59 -8.56
C ALA A 52 -10.70 17.29 -9.45
N GLY A 53 -10.51 18.60 -9.73
CA GLY A 53 -11.37 19.35 -10.65
C GLY A 53 -11.32 18.87 -12.11
N LEU A 54 -10.25 18.20 -12.54
CA LEU A 54 -10.12 17.65 -13.90
C LEU A 54 -10.96 16.38 -14.09
N TRP A 55 -11.18 15.60 -13.03
CA TRP A 55 -11.90 14.32 -13.07
C TRP A 55 -13.37 14.43 -12.62
N TYR A 56 -13.94 15.64 -12.66
CA TYR A 56 -15.34 15.92 -12.31
C TYR A 56 -16.44 15.24 -13.19
N PRO A 57 -16.22 14.78 -14.45
CA PRO A 57 -17.33 14.28 -15.27
C PRO A 57 -17.91 12.90 -14.91
N ILE A 58 -17.24 12.09 -14.08
CA ILE A 58 -17.63 10.67 -13.82
C ILE A 58 -18.05 10.49 -12.35
N ASP A 59 -17.21 9.93 -11.47
CA ASP A 59 -17.45 9.84 -10.00
C ASP A 59 -16.38 10.59 -9.19
N GLY A 60 -15.57 11.39 -9.87
CA GLY A 60 -14.43 12.05 -9.28
C GLY A 60 -13.26 11.08 -9.07
N ILE A 61 -12.43 11.43 -8.10
CA ILE A 61 -11.14 10.78 -7.86
C ILE A 61 -10.81 10.92 -6.38
N SER A 62 -10.26 9.86 -5.79
CA SER A 62 -9.66 9.92 -4.46
C SER A 62 -8.16 10.19 -4.60
N ILE A 63 -7.66 11.18 -3.85
CA ILE A 63 -6.26 11.60 -3.91
C ILE A 63 -5.71 11.60 -2.48
N THR A 64 -4.74 10.72 -2.24
CA THR A 64 -4.14 10.50 -0.92
C THR A 64 -2.67 10.89 -0.94
N ASN A 65 -2.23 11.62 0.08
CA ASN A 65 -0.82 11.97 0.24
C ASN A 65 -0.08 10.79 0.89
N LEU A 66 0.97 10.29 0.22
CA LEU A 66 1.80 9.20 0.74
C LEU A 66 3.09 9.69 1.42
N GLY A 67 3.32 11.01 1.46
CA GLY A 67 4.57 11.59 1.93
C GLY A 67 5.65 11.61 0.84
N GLU A 68 6.81 12.21 1.13
CA GLU A 68 7.98 12.23 0.22
C GLU A 68 7.67 12.65 -1.23
N LYS A 69 6.73 13.58 -1.42
CA LYS A 69 6.23 14.03 -2.74
C LYS A 69 5.49 12.95 -3.56
N HIS A 70 5.17 11.82 -2.94
CA HIS A 70 4.32 10.78 -3.52
C HIS A 70 2.85 11.04 -3.23
N VAL A 71 2.03 10.82 -4.26
CA VAL A 71 0.58 10.97 -4.21
C VAL A 71 -0.05 9.75 -4.85
N LEU A 72 -1.01 9.14 -4.16
CA LEU A 72 -1.85 8.08 -4.67
C LEU A 72 -3.10 8.70 -5.29
N PHE A 73 -3.36 8.35 -6.53
CA PHE A 73 -4.61 8.63 -7.24
C PHE A 73 -5.37 7.32 -7.35
N GLN A 74 -6.57 7.28 -6.78
CA GLN A 74 -7.48 6.15 -6.91
C GLN A 74 -8.69 6.59 -7.71
N PHE A 75 -8.86 5.95 -8.86
CA PHE A 75 -9.99 6.16 -9.75
C PHE A 75 -11.04 5.08 -9.51
N PHE A 76 -12.27 5.34 -9.94
CA PHE A 76 -13.38 4.42 -9.72
C PHE A 76 -13.74 3.60 -10.97
N TYR A 77 -13.32 4.05 -12.16
CA TYR A 77 -13.54 3.34 -13.42
C TYR A 77 -12.28 3.24 -14.27
N GLU A 78 -12.23 2.20 -15.11
CA GLU A 78 -11.13 1.96 -16.05
C GLU A 78 -10.93 3.13 -17.03
N VAL A 79 -12.03 3.75 -17.47
CA VAL A 79 -11.99 4.88 -18.40
C VAL A 79 -11.30 6.11 -17.81
N ASP A 80 -11.24 6.23 -16.49
CA ASP A 80 -10.58 7.35 -15.82
C ASP A 80 -9.04 7.25 -15.86
N VAL A 81 -8.52 6.04 -16.11
CA VAL A 81 -7.09 5.69 -16.02
C VAL A 81 -6.40 5.63 -17.40
N ASN A 82 -7.18 5.60 -18.49
CA ASN A 82 -6.69 5.45 -19.88
C ASN A 82 -6.03 6.70 -20.47
#